data_AF-A0A2S4Y0B4-F1
#
_entry.id   AF-A0A2S4Y0B4-F1
#
_cell.length_a   1.000
_cell.length_b   1.000
_cell.length_c   1.000
_cell.angle_alpha   90.00
_cell.angle_beta   90.00
_cell.angle_gamma   90.00
#
_symmetry.space_group_name_H-M   'P 1'
#
loop_
_entity.id
_entity.type
_entity.pdbx_description
1 polymer ?
#
loop_
_entity_poly.entity_id
_entity_poly.type
_entity_poly.pdbx_seq_one_letter_code
_entity_poly.pdbx_strand_id
1 'polypeptide(L)'
;MLGADGTLDSADHPLFPAIREAGGEPQAVAVDLSGVREMSGSAARALAACAVELGRRDIRLMVAAPSEPAARALAVDGAADSGLIVLPAAHDLLTTCVPDLPEPSWDGTPAAPAPEPVLDAQSREEVERLRGKVRDLQAKVRTHPLIAQAQGVLTERYRLRDSRAAFKLLQSASQQHNVKLRTLAAAVLNAPRPGTGAARWFPDRVRTRPPRLPALPQVNEDSANRSAVISAVLHQTLQISETSMGNVQLADRYSGGLRIEKHQGLNEEFLDYFDVVGEDGTSCALAARNGTRVTVTDVATDPVFSEEARYKILQAGSRAAHSTPLTTARGICLGMVSSHHERPHQLLAPAQARALDRIGDQAGRWLAWHQRTVVLDALEHLHGLATGG
;
A
#
# COMPACT_ATOMS: atom_id res chain seq x y z
N MET A 1 12.02 6.71 -23.54
CA MET A 1 12.63 5.93 -22.44
C MET A 1 13.50 6.87 -21.64
N LEU A 2 13.04 7.25 -20.45
CA LEU A 2 13.90 7.83 -19.41
C LEU A 2 14.76 6.69 -18.84
N GLY A 3 15.96 6.97 -18.35
CA GLY A 3 16.77 5.97 -17.64
C GLY A 3 15.96 5.31 -16.51
N ALA A 4 16.28 4.05 -16.17
CA ALA A 4 15.56 3.26 -15.16
C ALA A 4 15.47 3.93 -13.77
N ASP A 5 16.26 4.98 -13.56
CA ASP A 5 16.46 5.67 -12.29
C ASP A 5 15.72 7.02 -12.24
N GLY A 6 15.08 7.43 -13.34
CA GLY A 6 14.41 8.74 -13.44
C GLY A 6 15.38 9.93 -13.51
N THR A 7 16.58 9.72 -14.04
CA THR A 7 17.61 10.76 -14.15
C THR A 7 17.87 11.16 -15.61
N LEU A 8 18.22 12.44 -15.82
CA LEU A 8 18.64 12.98 -17.12
C LEU A 8 20.08 13.50 -17.02
N ASP A 9 21.03 12.58 -17.13
CA ASP A 9 22.42 12.81 -16.70
C ASP A 9 23.40 13.14 -17.82
N SER A 10 23.00 12.98 -19.09
CA SER A 10 23.86 13.21 -20.24
C SER A 10 23.16 13.99 -21.34
N ALA A 11 23.92 14.82 -22.07
CA ALA A 11 23.50 15.50 -23.30
C ALA A 11 23.29 14.53 -24.48
N ASP A 12 23.73 13.27 -24.37
CA ASP A 12 23.55 12.23 -25.39
C ASP A 12 22.24 11.44 -25.23
N HIS A 13 21.36 11.86 -24.31
CA HIS A 13 20.10 11.18 -24.06
C HIS A 13 19.21 11.18 -25.33
N PRO A 14 18.54 10.07 -25.69
CA PRO A 14 17.72 9.96 -26.91
C PRO A 14 16.53 10.92 -26.98
N LEU A 15 16.22 11.61 -25.87
CA LEU A 15 15.24 12.70 -25.82
C LEU A 15 15.62 13.86 -26.76
N PHE A 16 16.89 14.26 -26.82
CA PHE A 16 17.32 15.43 -27.60
C PHE A 16 17.19 15.27 -29.11
N PRO A 17 17.62 14.15 -29.73
CA PRO A 17 17.35 13.92 -31.15
C PRO A 17 15.84 13.83 -31.43
N ALA A 18 15.05 13.21 -30.54
CA ALA A 18 13.59 13.15 -30.69
C ALA A 18 12.92 14.54 -30.66
N ILE A 19 13.40 15.48 -29.85
CA ILE A 19 12.92 16.87 -29.83
C ILE A 19 13.23 17.56 -31.16
N ARG A 20 14.42 17.33 -31.73
CA ARG A 20 14.87 17.98 -32.98
C ARG A 20 14.14 17.44 -34.21
N GLU A 21 13.91 16.14 -34.22
CA GLU A 21 13.29 15.36 -35.30
C GLU A 21 11.76 15.32 -35.24
N ALA A 22 11.14 16.07 -34.32
CA ALA A 22 9.68 16.15 -34.21
C ALA A 22 9.05 16.38 -35.60
N GLY A 23 8.35 15.37 -36.11
CA GLY A 23 7.73 15.36 -37.44
C GLY A 23 6.41 16.15 -37.49
N GLY A 24 5.93 16.45 -38.70
CA GLY A 24 4.92 17.48 -38.93
C GLY A 24 5.55 18.87 -38.79
N GLU A 25 4.83 19.94 -39.13
CA GLU A 25 5.29 21.31 -38.85
C GLU A 25 4.59 21.80 -37.58
N PRO A 26 4.99 21.36 -36.36
CA PRO A 26 4.29 21.73 -35.15
C PRO A 26 4.61 23.17 -34.74
N GLN A 27 3.62 23.86 -34.16
CA GLN A 27 3.82 25.19 -33.57
C GLN A 27 4.53 25.14 -32.21
N ALA A 28 4.53 23.97 -31.56
CA ALA A 28 5.22 23.75 -30.29
C ALA A 28 5.57 22.26 -30.09
N VAL A 29 6.66 22.01 -29.38
CA VAL A 29 7.07 20.70 -28.87
C VAL A 29 6.98 20.74 -27.35
N ALA A 30 6.25 19.79 -26.77
CA ALA A 30 6.06 19.68 -25.33
C ALA A 30 6.82 18.48 -24.76
N VAL A 31 7.50 18.68 -23.63
CA VAL A 31 8.27 17.66 -22.93
C VAL A 31 7.79 17.59 -21.48
N ASP A 32 7.26 16.44 -21.09
CA ASP A 32 6.87 16.17 -19.71
C ASP A 32 8.06 15.63 -18.92
N LEU A 33 8.45 16.35 -17.86
CA LEU A 33 9.53 15.97 -16.94
C LEU A 33 9.02 15.47 -15.59
N SER A 34 7.72 15.16 -15.44
CA SER A 34 7.13 14.64 -14.19
C SER A 34 7.85 13.40 -13.66
N GLY A 35 8.45 12.60 -14.55
CA GLY A 35 9.23 11.40 -14.21
C GLY A 35 10.72 11.64 -13.94
N VAL A 36 11.22 12.88 -14.09
CA VAL A 36 12.65 13.21 -13.93
C VAL A 36 12.90 13.77 -12.54
N ARG A 37 13.62 13.00 -11.72
CA ARG A 37 13.97 13.36 -10.34
C ARG A 37 15.20 14.24 -10.26
N GLU A 38 16.23 13.91 -11.06
CA GLU A 38 17.51 14.62 -11.11
C GLU A 38 17.90 14.95 -12.55
N MET A 39 18.52 16.11 -12.76
CA MET A 39 18.98 16.59 -14.06
C MET A 39 20.37 17.20 -13.94
N SER A 40 21.29 16.78 -14.81
CA SER A 40 22.62 17.39 -14.86
C SER A 40 22.58 18.76 -15.56
N GLY A 41 23.51 19.65 -15.20
CA GLY A 41 23.67 20.93 -15.91
C GLY A 41 24.02 20.77 -17.40
N SER A 42 24.59 19.63 -17.80
CA SER A 42 24.85 19.32 -19.21
C SER A 42 23.56 19.04 -19.98
N ALA A 43 22.62 18.32 -19.36
CA ALA A 43 21.31 18.04 -19.93
C ALA A 43 20.42 19.29 -20.00
N ALA A 44 20.47 20.15 -18.98
CA ALA A 44 19.78 21.44 -18.98
C ALA A 44 20.25 22.34 -20.16
N ARG A 45 21.56 22.42 -20.39
CA ARG A 45 22.12 23.15 -21.55
C ARG A 45 21.72 22.53 -22.88
N ALA A 46 21.63 21.20 -22.96
CA ALA A 46 21.17 20.53 -24.17
C ALA A 46 19.69 20.83 -24.48
N LEU A 47 18.83 20.90 -23.46
CA LEU A 47 17.44 21.35 -23.61
C LEU A 47 17.37 22.80 -24.10
N ALA A 48 18.17 23.70 -23.51
CA ALA A 48 18.25 25.09 -23.96
C ALA A 48 18.73 25.21 -25.42
N ALA A 49 19.73 24.41 -25.83
CA ALA A 49 20.19 24.37 -27.21
C ALA A 49 19.09 23.90 -28.18
N CYS A 50 18.32 22.87 -27.81
CA CYS A 50 17.16 22.44 -28.57
C CYS A 50 16.11 23.57 -28.71
N ALA A 51 15.85 24.34 -27.64
CA ALA A 51 14.92 25.46 -27.68
C ALA A 51 15.37 26.54 -28.69
N VAL A 52 16.65 26.90 -28.71
CA VAL A 52 17.21 27.87 -29.68
C VAL A 52 17.09 27.36 -31.11
N GLU A 53 17.39 26.08 -31.35
CA GLU A 53 17.29 25.47 -32.69
C GLU A 53 15.84 25.43 -33.18
N LEU A 54 14.90 25.05 -32.31
CA LEU A 54 13.47 25.04 -32.61
C LEU A 54 12.92 26.46 -32.86
N GLY A 55 13.36 27.44 -32.07
CA GLY A 55 12.98 28.84 -32.25
C GLY A 55 13.37 29.42 -33.61
N ARG A 56 14.46 28.96 -34.23
CA ARG A 56 14.83 29.36 -35.61
C ARG A 56 13.82 28.89 -36.66
N ARG A 57 13.00 27.89 -36.32
CA ARG A 57 11.92 27.34 -37.16
C ARG A 57 10.54 27.82 -36.70
N ASP A 58 10.49 28.81 -35.81
CA ASP A 58 9.26 29.31 -35.16
C ASP A 58 8.47 28.24 -34.38
N ILE A 59 9.21 27.25 -33.85
CA ILE A 59 8.66 26.17 -33.02
C ILE A 59 9.03 26.43 -31.56
N ARG A 60 8.04 26.49 -30.67
CA ARG A 60 8.29 26.69 -29.23
C ARG A 60 8.66 25.38 -28.55
N LEU A 61 9.69 25.37 -27.70
CA LEU A 61 9.97 24.24 -26.80
C LEU A 61 9.41 24.52 -25.41
N MET A 62 8.58 23.61 -24.93
CA MET A 62 7.91 23.70 -23.65
C MET A 62 8.24 22.49 -22.78
N VAL A 63 8.54 22.73 -21.51
CA VAL A 63 8.91 21.72 -20.53
C VAL A 63 7.98 21.88 -19.33
N ALA A 64 7.40 20.78 -18.85
CA ALA A 64 6.48 20.84 -17.71
C ALA A 64 6.81 19.89 -16.58
N ALA A 65 6.31 20.28 -15.39
CA ALA A 65 6.45 19.55 -14.15
C ALA A 65 7.89 19.11 -13.82
N PRO A 66 8.90 20.00 -13.95
CA PRO A 66 10.25 19.66 -13.50
C PRO A 66 10.26 19.48 -11.98
N SER A 67 11.01 18.48 -11.50
CA SER A 67 11.36 18.41 -10.07
C SER A 67 12.06 19.70 -9.61
N GLU A 68 12.02 20.04 -8.33
CA GLU A 68 12.69 21.25 -7.83
C GLU A 68 14.19 21.30 -8.20
N PRO A 69 14.96 20.19 -8.13
CA PRO A 69 16.33 20.16 -8.66
C PRO A 69 16.43 20.40 -10.17
N ALA A 70 15.53 19.82 -10.98
CA ALA A 70 15.51 20.03 -12.43
C ALA A 70 15.13 21.46 -12.81
N ALA A 71 14.15 22.05 -12.12
CA ALA A 71 13.75 23.44 -12.31
C ALA A 71 14.91 24.39 -12.00
N ARG A 72 15.67 24.13 -10.92
CA ARG A 72 16.89 24.88 -10.59
C ARG A 72 17.97 24.71 -11.65
N ALA A 73 18.19 23.49 -12.15
CA ALA A 73 19.17 23.24 -13.21
C ALA A 73 18.81 23.97 -14.52
N LEU A 74 17.53 24.06 -14.85
CA LEU A 74 17.00 24.84 -15.97
C LEU A 74 17.08 26.35 -15.73
N ALA A 75 16.99 26.81 -14.47
CA ALA A 75 17.09 28.22 -14.12
C ALA A 75 18.53 28.77 -14.11
N VAL A 76 19.55 27.90 -14.10
CA VAL A 76 20.97 28.29 -14.07
C VAL A 76 21.52 28.43 -15.48
N ASP A 77 22.08 29.60 -15.79
CA ASP A 77 22.83 30.02 -17.00
C ASP A 77 22.53 29.27 -18.32
N GLY A 78 21.78 29.94 -19.20
CA GLY A 78 21.59 29.57 -20.61
C GLY A 78 20.14 29.37 -21.08
N ALA A 79 19.19 29.11 -20.18
CA ALA A 79 17.79 28.87 -20.56
C ALA A 79 16.90 30.13 -20.57
N ALA A 80 17.27 31.17 -19.83
CA ALA A 80 16.48 32.41 -19.74
C ALA A 80 16.38 33.13 -21.09
N ASP A 81 17.45 33.06 -21.91
CA ASP A 81 17.50 33.66 -23.25
C ASP A 81 17.29 32.63 -24.38
N SER A 82 17.04 31.35 -24.06
CA SER A 82 16.92 30.29 -25.08
C SER A 82 15.51 30.14 -25.65
N GLY A 83 14.54 30.92 -25.18
CA GLY A 83 13.13 30.76 -25.54
C GLY A 83 12.48 29.47 -25.01
N LEU A 84 13.11 28.83 -24.01
CA LEU A 84 12.56 27.64 -23.35
C LEU A 84 11.44 28.04 -22.38
N ILE A 85 10.25 27.48 -22.55
CA ILE A 85 9.11 27.74 -21.66
C ILE A 85 9.07 26.64 -20.62
N VAL A 86 9.19 26.99 -19.34
CA VAL A 86 9.12 26.06 -18.22
C VAL A 86 7.80 26.27 -17.47
N LEU A 87 7.01 25.20 -17.35
CA LEU A 87 5.69 25.22 -16.73
C LEU A 87 5.66 24.35 -15.46
N PRO A 88 4.93 24.78 -14.41
CA PRO A 88 4.95 24.09 -13.13
C PRO A 88 4.19 22.75 -13.15
N ALA A 89 3.17 22.59 -14.00
CA ALA A 89 2.42 21.33 -14.11
C ALA A 89 2.26 20.86 -15.57
N ALA A 90 2.17 19.55 -15.78
CA ALA A 90 1.92 18.96 -17.10
C ALA A 90 0.60 19.43 -17.72
N HIS A 91 -0.41 19.72 -16.88
CA HIS A 91 -1.69 20.29 -17.32
C HIS A 91 -1.52 21.66 -18.01
N ASP A 92 -0.54 22.46 -17.61
CA ASP A 92 -0.30 23.80 -18.17
C ASP A 92 0.22 23.74 -19.62
N LEU A 93 0.80 22.60 -20.05
CA LEU A 93 1.18 22.39 -21.46
C LEU A 93 -0.04 22.44 -22.37
N LEU A 94 -1.14 21.86 -21.93
CA LEU A 94 -2.36 21.74 -22.73
C LEU A 94 -3.05 23.09 -22.89
N THR A 95 -3.15 23.87 -21.82
CA THR A 95 -3.76 25.21 -21.82
C THR A 95 -2.94 26.22 -22.62
N THR A 96 -1.60 26.09 -22.63
CA THR A 96 -0.73 27.00 -23.38
C THR A 96 -0.66 26.66 -24.87
N CYS A 97 -0.86 25.39 -25.25
CA CYS A 97 -0.87 24.94 -26.64
C CYS A 97 -2.23 25.13 -27.34
N VAL A 98 -3.34 25.23 -26.58
CA VAL A 98 -4.70 25.36 -27.13
C VAL A 98 -5.40 26.55 -26.45
N PRO A 99 -5.33 27.77 -27.03
CA PRO A 99 -5.83 28.98 -26.38
C PRO A 99 -7.37 29.03 -26.24
N ASP A 100 -8.11 28.22 -27.01
CA ASP A 100 -9.57 28.09 -26.94
C ASP A 100 -9.96 26.63 -26.69
N LEU A 101 -9.68 26.11 -25.49
CA LEU A 101 -10.42 24.96 -25.01
C LEU A 101 -11.83 25.45 -24.67
N PRO A 102 -12.91 24.93 -25.31
CA PRO A 102 -14.26 25.19 -24.82
C PRO A 102 -14.31 24.80 -23.35
N GLU A 103 -14.94 25.62 -22.51
CA GLU A 103 -15.09 25.33 -21.09
C GLU A 103 -15.54 23.87 -20.93
N PRO A 104 -14.89 23.08 -20.06
CA PRO A 104 -15.26 21.69 -19.90
C PRO A 104 -16.68 21.64 -19.33
N SER A 105 -17.66 21.41 -20.19
CA SER A 105 -18.97 20.93 -19.79
C SER A 105 -18.81 19.49 -19.31
N TRP A 106 -18.28 19.33 -18.11
CA TRP A 106 -18.21 18.04 -17.44
C TRP A 106 -19.63 17.68 -17.00
N ASP A 107 -20.29 16.81 -17.76
CA ASP A 107 -21.63 16.29 -17.45
C ASP A 107 -21.63 15.18 -16.38
N GLY A 108 -20.47 14.90 -15.76
CA GLY A 108 -20.33 13.86 -14.76
C GLY A 108 -20.04 12.47 -15.34
N THR A 109 -19.96 12.32 -16.67
CA THR A 109 -19.73 11.02 -17.30
C THR A 109 -18.22 10.80 -17.51
N PRO A 110 -17.58 9.81 -16.86
CA PRO A 110 -16.20 9.47 -17.16
C PRO A 110 -16.09 9.08 -18.64
N ALA A 111 -15.13 9.67 -19.36
CA ALA A 111 -14.75 9.18 -20.68
C ALA A 111 -14.45 7.68 -20.57
N ALA A 112 -15.10 6.88 -21.42
CA ALA A 112 -14.88 5.44 -21.44
C ALA A 112 -13.37 5.18 -21.55
N PRO A 113 -12.81 4.26 -20.74
CA PRO A 113 -11.40 3.90 -20.86
C PRO A 113 -11.11 3.53 -22.31
N ALA A 114 -9.96 3.97 -22.83
CA ALA A 114 -9.48 3.54 -24.13
C ALA A 114 -9.65 2.01 -24.21
N PRO A 115 -10.20 1.46 -25.31
CA PRO A 115 -10.50 0.04 -25.38
C PRO A 115 -9.23 -0.73 -25.06
N GLU A 116 -9.26 -1.49 -23.96
CA GLU A 116 -8.17 -2.38 -23.61
C GLU A 116 -7.87 -3.24 -24.84
N PRO A 117 -6.59 -3.49 -25.16
CA PRO A 117 -6.24 -4.37 -26.27
C PRO A 117 -7.06 -5.65 -26.12
N VAL A 118 -7.84 -5.99 -27.15
CA VAL A 118 -8.73 -7.15 -27.10
C VAL A 118 -7.87 -8.41 -27.07
N LEU A 119 -7.50 -8.83 -25.87
CA LEU A 119 -6.82 -10.08 -25.62
C LEU A 119 -7.79 -11.21 -25.96
N ASP A 120 -7.33 -12.20 -26.71
CA ASP A 120 -8.04 -13.46 -26.88
C ASP A 120 -8.16 -14.18 -25.51
N ALA A 121 -9.08 -15.14 -25.43
CA ALA A 121 -9.36 -15.84 -24.16
C ALA A 121 -8.12 -16.53 -23.59
N GLN A 122 -7.24 -17.05 -24.45
CA GLN A 122 -6.01 -17.73 -24.06
C GLN A 122 -4.99 -16.76 -23.45
N SER A 123 -4.84 -15.57 -24.04
CA SER A 123 -3.96 -14.51 -23.53
C SER A 123 -4.48 -13.95 -22.21
N ARG A 124 -5.81 -13.83 -22.04
CA ARG A 124 -6.41 -13.43 -20.74
C ARG A 124 -6.12 -14.45 -19.65
N GLU A 125 -6.35 -15.73 -19.92
CA GLU A 125 -6.07 -16.81 -18.99
C GLU A 125 -4.57 -16.86 -18.61
N GLU A 126 -3.69 -16.68 -19.59
CA GLU A 126 -2.25 -16.64 -19.36
C GLU A 126 -1.82 -15.41 -18.55
N VAL A 127 -2.40 -14.23 -18.81
CA VAL A 127 -2.17 -13.02 -18.00
C VAL A 127 -2.62 -13.23 -16.55
N GLU A 128 -3.79 -13.82 -16.32
CA GLU A 128 -4.30 -14.11 -14.98
C GLU A 128 -3.41 -15.11 -14.24
N ARG A 129 -2.98 -16.18 -14.93
CA ARG A 129 -2.01 -17.15 -14.39
C ARG A 129 -0.67 -16.51 -14.05
N LEU A 130 -0.13 -15.65 -14.92
CA LEU A 130 1.13 -14.95 -14.69
C LEU A 130 1.01 -13.94 -13.53
N ARG A 131 -0.09 -13.18 -13.46
CA ARG A 131 -0.40 -12.31 -12.31
C ARG A 131 -0.44 -13.11 -11.01
N GLY A 132 -1.13 -14.25 -10.99
CA GLY A 132 -1.14 -15.17 -9.85
C GLY A 132 0.25 -15.66 -9.43
N LYS A 133 1.10 -16.03 -10.39
CA LYS A 133 2.50 -16.41 -10.09
C LYS A 133 3.33 -15.25 -9.54
N VAL A 134 3.18 -14.05 -10.11
CA VAL A 134 3.87 -12.85 -9.63
C VAL A 134 3.46 -12.56 -8.18
N ARG A 135 2.17 -12.68 -7.83
CA ARG A 135 1.70 -12.54 -6.45
C ARG A 135 2.33 -13.54 -5.50
N ASP A 136 2.30 -14.83 -5.85
CA ASP A 136 2.91 -15.88 -5.02
C ASP A 136 4.40 -15.64 -4.78
N LEU A 137 5.11 -15.18 -5.82
CA LEU A 137 6.52 -14.83 -5.73
C LEU A 137 6.73 -13.58 -4.87
N GLN A 138 5.94 -12.52 -5.05
CA GLN A 138 6.02 -11.31 -4.23
C GLN A 138 5.71 -11.61 -2.76
N ALA A 139 4.68 -12.41 -2.47
CA ALA A 139 4.37 -12.86 -1.12
C ALA A 139 5.54 -13.64 -0.49
N LYS A 140 6.20 -14.52 -1.26
CA LYS A 140 7.41 -15.22 -0.81
C LYS A 140 8.56 -14.25 -0.56
N VAL A 141 8.85 -13.33 -1.48
CA VAL A 141 9.92 -12.33 -1.33
C VAL A 141 9.69 -11.43 -0.12
N ARG A 142 8.44 -11.09 0.22
CA ARG A 142 8.09 -10.27 1.40
C ARG A 142 8.19 -11.04 2.72
N THR A 143 7.95 -12.35 2.70
CA THR A 143 7.94 -13.19 3.92
C THR A 143 9.26 -13.85 4.24
N HIS A 144 10.04 -14.21 3.23
CA HIS A 144 11.30 -14.94 3.38
C HIS A 144 12.38 -14.19 4.17
N PRO A 145 12.62 -12.87 3.97
CA PRO A 145 13.64 -12.14 4.72
C PRO A 145 13.36 -12.09 6.23
N LEU A 146 12.10 -11.87 6.61
CA LEU A 146 11.68 -11.87 8.00
C LEU A 146 11.94 -13.22 8.67
N ILE A 147 11.52 -14.31 8.02
CA ILE A 147 11.69 -15.65 8.57
C ILE A 147 13.17 -16.00 8.66
N ALA A 148 13.97 -15.67 7.63
CA ALA A 148 15.41 -15.86 7.64
C ALA A 148 16.11 -15.08 8.76
N GLN A 149 15.72 -13.83 9.00
CA GLN A 149 16.24 -13.03 10.10
C GLN A 149 15.88 -13.63 11.47
N ALA A 150 14.63 -14.08 11.63
CA ALA A 150 14.20 -14.77 12.85
C ALA A 150 14.97 -16.08 13.06
N GLN A 151 15.23 -16.85 11.99
CA GLN A 151 16.08 -18.04 12.06
C GLN A 151 17.49 -17.69 12.55
N GLY A 152 18.11 -16.64 12.00
CA GLY A 152 19.43 -16.18 12.44
C GLY A 152 19.47 -15.79 13.92
N VAL A 153 18.47 -15.04 14.39
CA VAL A 153 18.32 -14.67 15.81
C VAL A 153 18.18 -15.92 16.68
N LEU A 154 17.38 -16.91 16.28
CA LEU A 154 17.20 -18.14 17.05
C LEU A 154 18.45 -19.02 17.04
N THR A 155 19.15 -19.11 15.91
CA THR A 155 20.40 -19.84 15.78
C THR A 155 21.47 -19.29 16.72
N GLU A 156 21.61 -17.95 16.80
CA GLU A 156 22.50 -17.32 17.77
C GLU A 156 22.02 -17.56 19.21
N ARG A 157 20.74 -17.27 19.47
CA ARG A 157 20.18 -17.25 20.82
C ARG A 157 20.27 -18.59 21.52
N TYR A 158 20.06 -19.67 20.79
CA TYR A 158 20.05 -21.05 21.31
C TYR A 158 21.24 -21.89 20.84
N ARG A 159 22.25 -21.28 20.21
CA ARG A 159 23.44 -21.97 19.69
C ARG A 159 23.10 -23.18 18.80
N LEU A 160 22.10 -23.01 17.94
CA LEU A 160 21.63 -24.09 17.05
C LEU A 160 22.68 -24.37 15.96
N ARG A 161 22.71 -25.61 15.46
CA ARG A 161 23.68 -26.03 14.44
C ARG A 161 23.55 -25.29 13.12
N ASP A 162 22.31 -25.03 12.69
CA ASP A 162 22.00 -24.41 11.42
C ASP A 162 20.64 -23.67 11.44
N SER A 163 20.33 -22.97 10.35
CA SER A 163 19.05 -22.29 10.17
C SER A 163 17.87 -23.25 10.00
N ARG A 164 18.11 -24.52 9.63
CA ARG A 164 17.07 -25.54 9.45
C ARG A 164 16.50 -25.98 10.79
N ALA A 165 17.34 -26.13 11.81
CA ALA A 165 16.93 -26.36 13.19
C ALA A 165 16.08 -25.19 13.72
N ALA A 166 16.51 -23.95 13.46
CA ALA A 166 15.75 -22.76 13.83
C ALA A 166 14.37 -22.70 13.14
N PHE A 167 14.30 -23.05 11.85
CA PHE A 167 13.02 -23.14 11.13
C PHE A 167 12.10 -24.19 11.71
N LYS A 168 12.62 -25.37 12.07
CA LYS A 168 11.82 -26.43 12.69
C LYS A 168 11.21 -25.97 14.01
N LEU A 169 11.97 -25.26 14.85
CA LEU A 169 11.45 -24.66 16.09
C LEU A 169 10.30 -23.69 15.83
N LEU A 170 10.48 -22.76 14.87
CA LEU A 170 9.42 -21.84 14.45
C LEU A 170 8.20 -22.59 13.92
N GLN A 171 8.41 -23.60 13.07
CA GLN A 171 7.34 -24.39 12.46
C GLN A 171 6.55 -25.17 13.51
N SER A 172 7.21 -25.86 14.44
CA SER A 172 6.56 -26.61 15.51
C SER A 172 5.72 -25.71 16.41
N ALA A 173 6.27 -24.57 16.85
CA ALA A 173 5.52 -23.62 17.67
C ALA A 173 4.36 -22.95 16.91
N SER A 174 4.56 -22.63 15.63
CA SER A 174 3.52 -22.11 14.74
C SER A 174 2.34 -23.09 14.61
N GLN A 175 2.61 -24.37 14.38
CA GLN A 175 1.59 -25.41 14.23
C GLN A 175 0.87 -25.69 15.55
N GLN A 176 1.61 -25.88 16.65
CA GLN A 176 1.05 -26.22 17.95
C GLN A 176 0.07 -25.16 18.48
N HIS A 177 0.36 -23.88 18.22
CA HIS A 177 -0.46 -22.77 18.71
C HIS A 177 -1.36 -22.16 17.63
N ASN A 178 -1.40 -22.73 16.43
CA ASN A 178 -2.17 -22.22 15.28
C ASN A 178 -1.89 -20.73 14.99
N VAL A 179 -0.61 -20.33 15.05
CA VAL A 179 -0.14 -18.97 14.76
C VAL A 179 0.59 -18.98 13.42
N LYS A 180 0.27 -18.04 12.52
CA LYS A 180 0.99 -17.92 11.23
C LYS A 180 2.50 -17.78 11.45
N LEU A 181 3.31 -18.51 10.67
CA LEU A 181 4.77 -18.53 10.81
C LEU A 181 5.39 -17.12 10.73
N ARG A 182 4.89 -16.27 9.83
CA ARG A 182 5.29 -14.84 9.74
C ARG A 182 5.03 -14.10 11.04
N THR A 183 3.85 -14.26 11.65
CA THR A 183 3.50 -13.63 12.93
C THR A 183 4.44 -14.07 14.04
N LEU A 184 4.78 -15.36 14.09
CA LEU A 184 5.73 -15.89 15.07
C LEU A 184 7.15 -15.37 14.84
N ALA A 185 7.61 -15.33 13.58
CA ALA A 185 8.92 -14.77 13.23
C ALA A 185 9.02 -13.29 13.61
N ALA A 186 8.00 -12.47 13.29
CA ALA A 186 7.93 -11.08 13.74
C ALA A 186 7.95 -10.98 15.27
N ALA A 187 7.25 -11.87 15.98
CA ALA A 187 7.26 -11.89 17.44
C ALA A 187 8.64 -12.22 18.01
N VAL A 188 9.40 -13.14 17.40
CA VAL A 188 10.78 -13.45 17.80
C VAL A 188 11.70 -12.23 17.70
N LEU A 189 11.55 -11.44 16.63
CA LEU A 189 12.37 -10.25 16.39
C LEU A 189 12.02 -9.08 17.33
N ASN A 190 10.77 -8.98 17.77
CA ASN A 190 10.28 -7.89 18.62
C ASN A 190 10.29 -8.22 20.12
N ALA A 191 10.30 -9.50 20.50
CA ALA A 191 10.30 -9.90 21.89
C ALA A 191 11.68 -9.70 22.54
N PRO A 192 11.74 -9.32 23.83
CA PRO A 192 12.99 -9.27 24.57
C PRO A 192 13.65 -10.66 24.60
N ARG A 193 14.98 -10.70 24.72
CA ARG A 193 15.70 -11.98 24.89
C ARG A 193 15.24 -12.64 26.21
N PRO A 194 15.02 -13.97 26.24
CA PRO A 194 14.88 -14.68 27.52
C PRO A 194 16.08 -14.41 28.42
N GLY A 195 15.87 -14.42 29.74
CA GLY A 195 16.98 -14.33 30.69
C GLY A 195 17.99 -15.47 30.48
N THR A 196 19.28 -15.20 30.67
CA THR A 196 20.33 -16.21 30.52
C THR A 196 20.07 -17.38 31.47
N GLY A 197 19.92 -18.60 30.92
CA GLY A 197 19.63 -19.80 31.70
C GLY A 197 18.22 -19.85 32.32
N ALA A 198 17.33 -18.92 31.96
CA ALA A 198 15.96 -18.93 32.45
C ALA A 198 15.21 -20.15 31.88
N ALA A 199 14.42 -20.81 32.73
CA ALA A 199 13.53 -21.89 32.31
C ALA A 199 12.26 -21.39 31.60
N ARG A 200 11.94 -20.10 31.75
CA ARG A 200 10.79 -19.45 31.13
C ARG A 200 11.22 -18.21 30.38
N TRP A 201 10.64 -17.98 29.21
CA TRP A 201 10.86 -16.75 28.45
C TRP A 201 10.16 -15.58 29.13
N PHE A 202 8.92 -15.75 29.58
CA PHE A 202 8.14 -14.67 30.20
C PHE A 202 7.71 -15.03 31.64
N PRO A 203 8.62 -14.94 32.63
CA PRO A 203 8.37 -15.42 33.99
C PRO A 203 7.24 -14.69 34.71
N ASP A 204 7.09 -13.38 34.47
CA ASP A 204 6.09 -12.52 35.11
C ASP A 204 4.81 -12.35 34.29
N ARG A 205 4.63 -13.16 33.22
CA ARG A 205 3.45 -13.05 32.36
C ARG A 205 2.21 -13.59 33.06
N VAL A 206 1.23 -12.72 33.27
CA VAL A 206 -0.11 -13.10 33.72
C VAL A 206 -0.95 -13.52 32.51
N ARG A 207 -1.52 -14.73 32.55
CA ARG A 207 -2.48 -15.21 31.54
C ARG A 207 -3.88 -14.75 31.90
N THR A 208 -4.59 -14.16 30.94
CA THR A 208 -5.99 -13.75 31.10
C THR A 208 -6.88 -14.50 30.12
N ARG A 209 -8.18 -14.55 30.40
CA ARG A 209 -9.18 -15.10 29.46
C ARG A 209 -9.34 -14.20 28.23
N PRO A 210 -9.79 -14.76 27.08
CA PRO A 210 -10.15 -13.95 25.92
C PRO A 210 -11.21 -12.90 26.27
N PRO A 211 -11.07 -11.65 25.79
CA PRO A 211 -12.13 -10.66 25.91
C PRO A 211 -13.39 -11.12 25.17
N ARG A 212 -14.56 -10.88 25.77
CA ARG A 212 -15.85 -11.17 25.13
C ARG A 212 -16.05 -10.32 23.87
N LEU A 213 -16.74 -10.91 22.89
CA LEU A 213 -17.03 -10.31 21.59
C LEU A 213 -18.54 -10.26 21.32
N PRO A 214 -19.37 -9.61 22.15
CA PRO A 214 -20.82 -9.57 21.95
C PRO A 214 -21.26 -8.92 20.63
N ALA A 215 -20.41 -8.08 20.01
CA ALA A 215 -20.67 -7.54 18.68
C ALA A 215 -20.40 -8.55 17.54
N LEU A 216 -19.87 -9.73 17.85
CA LEU A 216 -19.54 -10.81 16.91
C LEU A 216 -20.16 -12.14 17.39
N PRO A 217 -21.50 -12.27 17.36
CA PRO A 217 -22.22 -13.43 17.91
C PRO A 217 -21.85 -14.78 17.27
N GLN A 218 -21.28 -14.77 16.07
CA GLN A 218 -20.83 -15.94 15.32
C GLN A 218 -19.51 -16.55 15.87
N VAL A 219 -18.82 -15.87 16.79
CA VAL A 219 -17.58 -16.36 17.38
C VAL A 219 -17.87 -16.99 18.75
N ASN A 220 -17.40 -18.22 18.96
CA ASN A 220 -17.41 -18.82 20.30
C ASN A 220 -16.58 -17.96 21.27
N GLU A 221 -17.13 -17.61 22.44
CA GLU A 221 -16.49 -16.75 23.45
C GLU A 221 -15.11 -17.25 23.89
N ASP A 222 -14.87 -18.56 23.86
CA ASP A 222 -13.59 -19.17 24.23
C ASP A 222 -12.61 -19.33 23.06
N SER A 223 -12.99 -18.86 21.86
CA SER A 223 -12.16 -19.02 20.67
C SER A 223 -10.88 -18.19 20.77
N ALA A 224 -9.75 -18.88 20.79
CA ALA A 224 -8.43 -18.31 20.53
C ALA A 224 -8.11 -18.20 19.02
N ASN A 225 -9.03 -18.61 18.14
CA ASN A 225 -8.79 -18.68 16.70
C ASN A 225 -8.89 -17.30 16.04
N ARG A 226 -7.73 -16.70 15.77
CA ARG A 226 -7.61 -15.39 15.12
C ARG A 226 -8.30 -15.33 13.76
N SER A 227 -8.18 -16.37 12.95
CA SER A 227 -8.82 -16.41 11.63
C SER A 227 -10.34 -16.41 11.72
N ALA A 228 -10.92 -17.08 12.72
CA ALA A 228 -12.36 -17.07 12.96
C ALA A 228 -12.85 -15.67 13.37
N VAL A 229 -12.14 -15.00 14.28
CA VAL A 229 -12.48 -13.63 14.71
C VAL A 229 -12.39 -12.64 13.56
N ILE A 230 -11.32 -12.69 12.76
CA ILE A 230 -11.15 -11.80 11.59
C ILE A 230 -12.26 -12.03 10.56
N SER A 231 -12.64 -13.29 10.34
CA SER A 231 -13.75 -13.64 9.45
C SER A 231 -15.07 -13.06 9.95
N ALA A 232 -15.31 -13.15 11.26
CA ALA A 232 -16.49 -12.60 11.88
C ALA A 232 -16.54 -11.06 11.79
N VAL A 233 -15.41 -10.39 12.04
CA VAL A 233 -15.29 -8.92 11.91
C VAL A 233 -15.67 -8.47 10.50
N LEU A 234 -15.09 -9.11 9.47
CA LEU A 234 -15.41 -8.77 8.09
C LEU A 234 -16.90 -9.02 7.81
N HIS A 235 -17.38 -10.22 8.11
CA HIS A 235 -18.77 -10.60 7.85
C HIS A 235 -19.76 -9.64 8.52
N GLN A 236 -19.58 -9.34 9.81
CA GLN A 236 -20.49 -8.46 10.53
C GLN A 236 -20.44 -7.02 10.02
N THR A 237 -19.25 -6.55 9.62
CA THR A 237 -19.09 -5.21 9.04
C THR A 237 -19.84 -5.09 7.72
N LEU A 238 -19.74 -6.10 6.85
CA LEU A 238 -20.47 -6.18 5.58
C LEU A 238 -21.99 -6.21 5.79
N GLN A 239 -22.47 -6.98 6.76
CA GLN A 239 -23.90 -7.02 7.11
C GLN A 239 -24.42 -5.66 7.61
N ILE A 240 -23.70 -5.02 8.54
CA ILE A 240 -24.11 -3.72 9.10
C ILE A 240 -24.08 -2.61 8.05
N SER A 241 -23.08 -2.65 7.15
CA SER A 241 -22.88 -1.64 6.11
C SER A 241 -23.65 -1.95 4.83
N GLU A 242 -24.42 -3.05 4.79
CA GLU A 242 -25.25 -3.46 3.65
C GLU A 242 -24.47 -3.51 2.33
N THR A 243 -23.26 -4.06 2.37
CA THR A 243 -22.40 -4.22 1.19
C THR A 243 -21.78 -5.61 1.11
N SER A 244 -21.43 -6.02 -0.10
CA SER A 244 -20.74 -7.28 -0.39
C SER A 244 -19.21 -7.14 -0.45
N MET A 245 -18.69 -5.91 -0.40
CA MET A 245 -17.28 -5.60 -0.64
C MET A 245 -16.58 -5.04 0.60
N GLY A 246 -15.48 -5.65 1.00
CA GLY A 246 -14.75 -5.25 2.21
C GLY A 246 -13.43 -5.98 2.41
N ASN A 247 -12.59 -5.43 3.29
CA ASN A 247 -11.36 -6.07 3.73
C ASN A 247 -11.07 -5.84 5.22
N VAL A 248 -10.22 -6.71 5.76
CA VAL A 248 -9.58 -6.55 7.06
C VAL A 248 -8.08 -6.51 6.83
N GLN A 249 -7.46 -5.44 7.34
CA GLN A 249 -6.02 -5.28 7.38
C GLN A 249 -5.53 -5.38 8.82
N LEU A 250 -4.34 -5.91 9.05
CA LEU A 250 -3.72 -5.96 10.36
C LEU A 250 -2.36 -5.28 10.34
N ALA A 251 -2.00 -4.63 11.44
CA ALA A 251 -0.73 -3.94 11.55
C ALA A 251 0.43 -4.94 11.40
N ASP A 252 1.35 -4.65 10.48
CA ASP A 252 2.59 -5.39 10.31
C ASP A 252 3.75 -4.53 10.83
N ARG A 253 4.16 -4.82 12.07
CA ARG A 253 5.25 -4.09 12.73
C ARG A 253 6.60 -4.25 12.06
N TYR A 254 6.77 -5.29 11.23
CA TYR A 254 8.03 -5.53 10.55
C TYR A 254 8.15 -4.71 9.26
N SER A 255 7.11 -4.73 8.43
CA SER A 255 7.10 -3.92 7.19
C SER A 255 6.76 -2.45 7.42
N GLY A 256 6.19 -2.12 8.58
CA GLY A 256 5.47 -0.86 8.76
C GLY A 256 4.12 -0.91 8.03
N GLY A 257 3.11 -0.25 8.60
CA GLY A 257 1.79 -0.12 7.99
C GLY A 257 0.83 -1.30 8.20
N LEU A 258 -0.16 -1.38 7.31
CA LEU A 258 -1.30 -2.29 7.38
C LEU A 258 -1.24 -3.31 6.25
N ARG A 259 -1.40 -4.60 6.58
CA ARG A 259 -1.39 -5.68 5.58
C ARG A 259 -2.75 -6.34 5.45
N ILE A 260 -3.24 -6.58 4.24
CA ILE A 260 -4.50 -7.31 4.04
C ILE A 260 -4.37 -8.73 4.62
N GLU A 261 -5.33 -9.07 5.47
CA GLU A 261 -5.42 -10.37 6.12
C GLU A 261 -6.64 -11.16 5.64
N LYS A 262 -7.71 -10.47 5.26
CA LYS A 262 -8.91 -11.07 4.66
C LYS A 262 -9.65 -10.05 3.81
N HIS A 263 -10.34 -10.48 2.75
CA HIS A 263 -11.16 -9.64 1.90
C HIS A 263 -12.37 -10.41 1.37
N GLN A 264 -13.34 -9.67 0.83
CA GLN A 264 -14.50 -10.17 0.10
C GLN A 264 -14.90 -9.13 -0.96
N GLY A 265 -15.28 -9.58 -2.16
CA GLY A 265 -15.81 -8.71 -3.23
C GLY A 265 -14.81 -7.74 -3.86
N LEU A 266 -13.51 -7.84 -3.53
CA LEU A 266 -12.44 -7.01 -4.06
C LEU A 266 -11.64 -7.77 -5.11
N ASN A 267 -11.31 -7.11 -6.23
CA ASN A 267 -10.56 -7.70 -7.32
C ASN A 267 -9.07 -7.86 -6.99
N GLU A 268 -8.35 -8.62 -7.81
CA GLU A 268 -6.96 -8.95 -7.54
C GLU A 268 -6.03 -7.73 -7.60
N GLU A 269 -6.28 -6.79 -8.51
CA GLU A 269 -5.46 -5.58 -8.64
C GLU A 269 -5.52 -4.70 -7.39
N PHE A 270 -6.67 -4.64 -6.73
CA PHE A 270 -6.82 -4.00 -5.42
C PHE A 270 -5.95 -4.69 -4.38
N LEU A 271 -5.97 -6.02 -4.34
CA LEU A 271 -5.21 -6.79 -3.35
C LEU A 271 -3.72 -6.62 -3.55
N ASP A 272 -3.25 -6.56 -4.80
CA ASP A 272 -1.83 -6.41 -5.11
C ASP A 272 -1.31 -5.03 -4.71
N TYR A 273 -2.09 -4.01 -5.01
CA TYR A 273 -1.75 -2.63 -4.68
C TYR A 273 -1.83 -2.36 -3.17
N PHE A 274 -2.88 -2.85 -2.50
CA PHE A 274 -3.12 -2.62 -1.07
C PHE A 274 -2.64 -3.75 -0.17
N ASP A 275 -1.84 -4.71 -0.67
CA ASP A 275 -1.33 -5.82 0.15
C ASP A 275 -0.59 -5.25 1.37
N VAL A 276 0.22 -4.20 1.18
CA VAL A 276 0.81 -3.40 2.26
C VAL A 276 0.49 -1.93 2.02
N VAL A 277 -0.27 -1.32 2.94
CA VAL A 277 -0.58 0.10 2.92
C VAL A 277 0.38 0.84 3.82
N GLY A 278 1.07 1.84 3.26
CA GLY A 278 1.94 2.77 3.98
C GLY A 278 1.18 3.72 4.91
N GLU A 279 1.88 4.73 5.43
CA GLU A 279 1.34 5.63 6.48
C GLU A 279 0.38 6.71 5.95
N ASP A 280 0.31 6.93 4.62
CA ASP A 280 -0.47 8.01 4.01
C ASP A 280 -1.16 7.57 2.69
N GLY A 281 -2.02 8.46 2.17
CA GLY A 281 -2.64 8.33 0.84
C GLY A 281 -3.86 7.41 0.74
N THR A 282 -4.41 6.96 1.88
CA THR A 282 -5.62 6.13 1.93
C THR A 282 -6.50 6.45 3.14
N SER A 283 -7.81 6.17 3.04
CA SER A 283 -8.76 6.31 4.16
C SER A 283 -8.41 5.43 5.36
N CYS A 284 -7.86 4.24 5.13
CA CYS A 284 -7.46 3.33 6.20
C CYS A 284 -6.20 3.82 6.93
N ALA A 285 -5.22 4.40 6.23
CA ALA A 285 -4.07 5.03 6.86
C ALA A 285 -4.49 6.24 7.73
N LEU A 286 -5.39 7.09 7.21
CA LEU A 286 -5.95 8.21 7.98
C LEU A 286 -6.70 7.74 9.23
N ALA A 287 -7.54 6.71 9.10
CA ALA A 287 -8.27 6.13 10.23
C ALA A 287 -7.33 5.51 11.28
N ALA A 288 -6.26 4.85 10.84
CA ALA A 288 -5.26 4.28 11.72
C ALA A 288 -4.52 5.35 12.52
N ARG A 289 -4.18 6.49 11.89
CA ARG A 289 -3.54 7.64 12.55
C ARG A 289 -4.46 8.33 13.56
N ASN A 290 -5.72 8.56 13.18
CA ASN A 290 -6.67 9.27 14.03
C ASN A 290 -7.23 8.40 15.15
N GLY A 291 -7.16 7.07 15.01
CA GLY A 291 -7.80 6.13 15.93
C GLY A 291 -9.34 6.18 15.88
N THR A 292 -9.90 6.81 14.85
CA THR A 292 -11.33 6.99 14.64
C THR A 292 -11.74 6.57 13.23
N ARG A 293 -13.01 6.17 13.08
CA ARG A 293 -13.53 5.75 11.79
C ARG A 293 -13.53 6.91 10.79
N VAL A 294 -13.07 6.63 9.57
CA VAL A 294 -13.10 7.55 8.44
C VAL A 294 -14.18 7.09 7.46
N THR A 295 -14.98 8.04 6.98
CA THR A 295 -15.97 7.84 5.94
C THR A 295 -15.57 8.64 4.70
N VAL A 296 -15.44 7.96 3.58
CA VAL A 296 -15.27 8.55 2.25
C VAL A 296 -16.62 8.45 1.53
N THR A 297 -17.16 9.59 1.11
CA THR A 297 -18.46 9.66 0.42
C THR A 297 -18.33 9.50 -1.08
N ASP A 298 -17.26 9.97 -1.72
CA ASP A 298 -16.95 9.60 -3.10
C ASP A 298 -15.43 9.50 -3.31
N VAL A 299 -14.95 8.29 -3.60
CA VAL A 299 -13.54 8.01 -3.90
C VAL A 299 -13.03 8.86 -5.08
N ALA A 300 -13.89 9.15 -6.05
CA ALA A 300 -13.51 9.89 -7.25
C ALA A 300 -13.04 11.33 -6.92
N THR A 301 -13.54 11.93 -5.84
CA THR A 301 -13.31 13.34 -5.51
C THR A 301 -12.64 13.56 -4.17
N ASP A 302 -12.60 12.54 -3.29
CA ASP A 302 -12.02 12.68 -1.97
C ASP A 302 -10.49 12.93 -2.04
N PRO A 303 -9.99 13.98 -1.36
CA PRO A 303 -8.58 14.36 -1.40
C PRO A 303 -7.67 13.41 -0.61
N VAL A 304 -8.22 12.47 0.18
CA VAL A 304 -7.41 11.53 0.97
C VAL A 304 -6.59 10.57 0.10
N PHE A 305 -7.00 10.34 -1.15
CA PHE A 305 -6.36 9.39 -2.05
C PHE A 305 -5.34 10.04 -2.97
N SER A 306 -4.18 9.39 -3.12
CA SER A 306 -3.31 9.61 -4.27
C SER A 306 -4.01 9.19 -5.56
N GLU A 307 -3.58 9.70 -6.71
CA GLU A 307 -4.16 9.33 -8.01
C GLU A 307 -4.08 7.82 -8.28
N GLU A 308 -2.95 7.20 -7.98
CA GLU A 308 -2.75 5.77 -8.16
C GLU A 308 -3.68 4.94 -7.25
N ALA A 309 -3.79 5.31 -5.97
CA ALA A 309 -4.71 4.66 -5.04
C ALA A 309 -6.17 4.84 -5.50
N ARG A 310 -6.55 6.04 -5.90
CA ARG A 310 -7.89 6.35 -6.43
C ARG A 310 -8.21 5.47 -7.64
N TYR A 311 -7.30 5.38 -8.60
CA TYR A 311 -7.48 4.56 -9.79
C TYR A 311 -7.75 3.09 -9.43
N LYS A 312 -6.94 2.49 -8.54
CA LYS A 312 -7.10 1.10 -8.12
C LYS A 312 -8.39 0.84 -7.34
N ILE A 313 -8.79 1.77 -6.48
CA ILE A 313 -10.04 1.68 -5.72
C ILE A 313 -11.26 1.76 -6.66
N LEU A 314 -11.24 2.66 -7.64
CA LEU A 314 -12.31 2.80 -8.64
C LEU A 314 -12.41 1.58 -9.55
N GLN A 315 -11.28 1.02 -10.00
CA GLN A 315 -11.25 -0.23 -10.79
C GLN A 315 -11.80 -1.43 -10.01
N ALA A 316 -11.68 -1.43 -8.68
CA ALA A 316 -12.31 -2.42 -7.81
C ALA A 316 -13.83 -2.20 -7.64
N GLY A 317 -14.40 -1.16 -8.25
CA GLY A 317 -15.82 -0.81 -8.12
C GLY A 317 -16.15 -0.03 -6.85
N SER A 318 -15.17 0.41 -6.06
CA SER A 318 -15.40 1.13 -4.81
C SER A 318 -15.57 2.63 -5.06
N ARG A 319 -16.78 3.13 -4.86
CA ARG A 319 -17.16 4.55 -4.92
C ARG A 319 -17.28 5.22 -3.56
N ALA A 320 -17.56 4.49 -2.49
CA ALA A 320 -17.52 5.00 -1.12
C ALA A 320 -16.92 3.96 -0.18
N ALA A 321 -16.42 4.40 0.98
CA ALA A 321 -15.81 3.49 1.95
C ALA A 321 -15.97 3.95 3.40
N HIS A 322 -16.05 2.99 4.33
CA HIS A 322 -15.97 3.22 5.77
C HIS A 322 -14.83 2.40 6.35
N SER A 323 -13.80 3.08 6.85
CA SER A 323 -12.62 2.44 7.46
C SER A 323 -12.69 2.57 8.97
N THR A 324 -12.92 1.46 9.66
CA THR A 324 -13.08 1.38 11.12
C THR A 324 -11.84 0.76 11.78
N PRO A 325 -11.10 1.49 12.63
CA PRO A 325 -9.89 0.97 13.25
C PRO A 325 -10.20 -0.09 14.31
N LEU A 326 -9.34 -1.10 14.39
CA LEU A 326 -9.38 -2.14 15.42
C LEU A 326 -8.42 -1.73 16.54
N THR A 327 -8.93 -1.06 17.57
CA THR A 327 -8.09 -0.37 18.56
C THR A 327 -7.98 -1.11 19.90
N THR A 328 -6.85 -0.93 20.58
CA THR A 328 -6.72 -1.30 21.99
C THR A 328 -7.47 -0.30 22.88
N ALA A 329 -7.67 -0.63 24.16
CA ALA A 329 -8.20 0.31 25.15
C ALA A 329 -7.35 1.59 25.33
N ARG A 330 -6.09 1.61 24.84
CA ARG A 330 -5.20 2.78 24.83
C ARG A 330 -5.20 3.53 23.48
N GLY A 331 -6.13 3.22 22.58
CA GLY A 331 -6.22 3.86 21.26
C GLY A 331 -5.23 3.35 20.21
N ILE A 332 -4.32 2.42 20.56
CA ILE A 332 -3.37 1.85 19.58
C ILE A 332 -4.13 1.04 18.53
N CYS A 333 -3.98 1.39 17.24
CA CYS A 333 -4.53 0.66 16.11
C CYS A 333 -3.75 -0.65 15.87
N LEU A 334 -4.43 -1.80 15.95
CA LEU A 334 -3.86 -3.13 15.65
C LEU A 334 -4.30 -3.67 14.29
N GLY A 335 -5.22 -2.97 13.62
CA GLY A 335 -5.76 -3.33 12.33
C GLY A 335 -6.88 -2.41 11.91
N MET A 336 -7.47 -2.72 10.76
CA MET A 336 -8.55 -1.95 10.15
C MET A 336 -9.57 -2.93 9.57
N VAL A 337 -10.85 -2.59 9.67
CA VAL A 337 -11.87 -3.19 8.81
C VAL A 337 -12.47 -2.10 7.93
N SER A 338 -12.53 -2.35 6.63
CA SER A 338 -13.09 -1.41 5.66
C SER A 338 -14.26 -2.04 4.92
N SER A 339 -15.39 -1.34 4.86
CA SER A 339 -16.48 -1.62 3.92
C SER A 339 -16.33 -0.71 2.71
N HIS A 340 -16.63 -1.24 1.53
CA HIS A 340 -16.56 -0.52 0.25
C HIS A 340 -17.92 -0.61 -0.44
N HIS A 341 -18.30 0.41 -1.19
CA HIS A 341 -19.64 0.50 -1.78
C HIS A 341 -19.56 0.91 -3.25
N GLU A 342 -20.43 0.33 -4.08
CA GLU A 342 -20.48 0.57 -5.52
C GLU A 342 -21.02 1.95 -5.91
N ARG A 343 -21.70 2.63 -4.99
CA ARG A 343 -22.29 3.96 -5.21
C ARG A 343 -21.67 4.99 -4.26
N PRO A 344 -21.58 6.27 -4.67
CA PRO A 344 -21.17 7.34 -3.77
C PRO A 344 -22.25 7.64 -2.72
N HIS A 345 -21.91 8.51 -1.77
CA HIS A 345 -22.76 9.08 -0.72
C HIS A 345 -23.48 8.05 0.16
N GLN A 346 -22.85 6.88 0.35
CA GLN A 346 -23.32 5.90 1.33
C GLN A 346 -22.94 6.37 2.73
N LEU A 347 -23.87 7.03 3.41
CA LEU A 347 -23.69 7.46 4.80
C LEU A 347 -24.24 6.40 5.75
N LEU A 348 -23.48 6.09 6.80
CA LEU A 348 -23.96 5.21 7.87
C LEU A 348 -24.97 5.95 8.75
N ALA A 349 -26.09 5.30 9.02
CA ALA A 349 -26.97 5.75 10.10
C ALA A 349 -26.21 5.73 11.44
N PRO A 350 -26.56 6.60 12.41
CA PRO A 350 -25.85 6.67 13.69
C PRO A 350 -25.78 5.32 14.44
N ALA A 351 -26.79 4.46 14.29
CA ALA A 351 -26.79 3.13 14.87
C ALA A 351 -25.78 2.17 14.21
N GLN A 352 -25.67 2.20 12.88
CA GLN A 352 -24.69 1.41 12.10
C GLN A 352 -23.26 1.87 12.45
N ALA A 353 -23.01 3.17 12.42
CA ALA A 353 -21.75 3.79 12.82
C ALA A 353 -21.29 3.31 14.21
N ARG A 354 -22.16 3.43 15.23
CA ARG A 354 -21.85 2.93 16.58
C ARG A 354 -21.64 1.42 16.66
N ALA A 355 -22.31 0.65 15.80
CA ALA A 355 -22.14 -0.80 15.76
C ALA A 355 -20.78 -1.19 15.18
N LEU A 356 -20.33 -0.54 14.11
CA LEU A 356 -18.99 -0.71 13.55
C LEU A 356 -17.92 -0.31 14.57
N ASP A 357 -18.07 0.85 15.22
CA ASP A 357 -17.10 1.32 16.22
C ASP A 357 -16.97 0.31 17.39
N ARG A 358 -18.09 -0.29 17.85
CA ARG A 358 -18.07 -1.38 18.84
C ARG A 358 -17.35 -2.64 18.36
N ILE A 359 -17.50 -3.01 17.08
CA ILE A 359 -16.75 -4.14 16.49
C ILE A 359 -15.26 -3.83 16.49
N GLY A 360 -14.87 -2.62 16.07
CA GLY A 360 -13.49 -2.16 16.06
C GLY A 360 -12.84 -2.27 17.44
N ASP A 361 -13.50 -1.72 18.45
CA ASP A 361 -13.06 -1.73 19.84
C ASP A 361 -12.93 -3.15 20.42
N GLN A 362 -13.92 -4.02 20.19
CA GLN A 362 -13.92 -5.38 20.73
C GLN A 362 -12.88 -6.26 20.05
N ALA A 363 -12.83 -6.22 18.71
CA ALA A 363 -11.85 -6.96 17.93
C ALA A 363 -10.42 -6.49 18.22
N GLY A 364 -10.19 -5.18 18.36
CA GLY A 364 -8.89 -4.63 18.72
C GLY A 364 -8.41 -5.08 20.10
N ARG A 365 -9.30 -5.09 21.12
CA ARG A 365 -8.97 -5.66 22.44
C ARG A 365 -8.68 -7.16 22.38
N TRP A 366 -9.46 -7.91 21.61
CA TRP A 366 -9.22 -9.34 21.43
C TRP A 366 -7.90 -9.62 20.70
N LEU A 367 -7.57 -8.86 19.66
CA LEU A 367 -6.28 -8.95 18.96
C LEU A 367 -5.11 -8.65 19.90
N ALA A 368 -5.25 -7.64 20.76
CA ALA A 368 -4.24 -7.31 21.78
C ALA A 368 -4.03 -8.46 22.76
N TRP A 369 -5.12 -9.10 23.21
CA TRP A 369 -5.05 -10.29 24.05
C TRP A 369 -4.39 -11.46 23.31
N HIS A 370 -4.77 -11.74 22.07
CA HIS A 370 -4.19 -12.81 21.26
C HIS A 370 -2.67 -12.62 21.10
N GLN A 371 -2.22 -11.39 20.82
CA GLN A 371 -0.79 -11.07 20.73
C GLN A 371 -0.04 -11.27 22.06
N ARG A 372 -0.66 -10.95 23.21
CA ARG A 372 -0.02 -11.06 24.53
C ARG A 372 -0.15 -12.44 25.18
N THR A 373 -1.07 -13.26 24.72
CA THR A 373 -1.33 -14.59 25.29
C THR A 373 -0.92 -15.67 24.31
N VAL A 374 -1.65 -15.83 23.20
CA VAL A 374 -1.46 -16.96 22.26
C VAL A 374 -0.10 -16.90 21.56
N VAL A 375 0.31 -15.73 21.08
CA VAL A 375 1.61 -15.58 20.39
C VAL A 375 2.77 -15.73 21.39
N LEU A 376 2.63 -15.22 22.62
CA LEU A 376 3.67 -15.40 23.64
C LEU A 376 3.69 -16.82 24.22
N ASP A 377 2.57 -17.55 24.22
CA ASP A 377 2.53 -18.99 24.50
C ASP A 377 3.32 -19.76 23.45
N ALA A 378 3.17 -19.41 22.16
CA ALA A 378 3.95 -20.01 21.08
C ALA A 378 5.46 -19.74 21.23
N LEU A 379 5.85 -18.53 21.62
CA LEU A 379 7.25 -18.21 21.93
C LEU A 379 7.74 -19.00 23.14
N GLU A 380 6.95 -19.10 24.22
CA GLU A 380 7.28 -19.87 25.41
C GLU A 380 7.51 -21.35 25.07
N HIS A 381 6.63 -21.95 24.24
CA HIS A 381 6.80 -23.31 23.76
C HIS A 381 8.06 -23.47 22.90
N LEU A 382 8.33 -22.51 22.01
CA LEU A 382 9.56 -22.48 21.21
C LEU A 382 10.81 -22.47 22.11
N HIS A 383 10.82 -21.67 23.17
CA HIS A 383 11.91 -21.62 24.14
C HIS A 383 12.10 -22.96 24.85
N GLY A 384 11.01 -23.54 25.35
CA GLY A 384 11.06 -24.86 25.99
C GLY A 384 11.60 -25.96 25.08
N LEU A 385 11.21 -25.98 23.80
CA LEU A 385 11.78 -26.91 22.80
C LEU A 385 13.28 -26.68 22.56
N ALA A 386 13.74 -25.43 22.63
CA ALA A 386 15.13 -25.08 22.36
C ALA A 386 16.06 -25.33 23.57
N THR A 387 15.53 -25.29 24.80
CA THR A 387 16.32 -25.47 26.03
C THR A 387 16.14 -26.84 26.69
N GLY A 388 15.06 -27.55 26.40
CA GLY A 388 14.73 -28.86 26.98
C GLY A 388 14.97 -30.05 26.05
N GLY A 389 15.63 -29.85 24.91
CA GLY A 389 16.01 -30.87 23.93
C GLY A 389 17.44 -31.36 24.09
#